data_AF-A0A383BT44-F1
#
_entry.id   AF-A0A383BT44-F1
#
_cell.length_a   1.000
_cell.length_b   1.000
_cell.length_c   1.000
_cell.angle_alpha   90.00
_cell.angle_beta   90.00
_cell.angle_gamma   90.00
#
_symmetry.space_group_name_H-M   'P 1'
#
loop_
_entity.id
_entity.type
_entity.pdbx_description
1 polymer ?
#
loop_
_entity_poly.entity_id
_entity_poly.type
_entity_poly.pdbx_seq_one_letter_code
_entity_poly.pdbx_strand_id
1 'polypeptide(L)' 'MKTATIEVLEKGELIFGSPTVGKYFVRRYEDDLEMGGGFFKTKKEALQHAREYKQGKS' A
#
# COMPACT_ATOMS: atom_id res chain seq x y z
N MET A 1 16.26 -2.91 5.20
CA MET A 1 16.00 -2.86 3.73
C MET A 1 14.55 -2.42 3.51
N LYS A 2 14.30 -1.33 2.79
CA LYS A 2 12.94 -0.80 2.59
C LYS A 2 12.26 -1.49 1.41
N THR A 3 11.14 -2.16 1.67
CA THR A 3 10.33 -2.80 0.62
C THR A 3 8.87 -2.36 0.73
N ALA A 4 8.20 -2.31 -0.40
CA ALA A 4 6.78 -2.01 -0.47
C ALA A 4 6.12 -2.97 -1.46
N THR A 5 4.97 -3.49 -1.08
CA THR A 5 4.16 -4.40 -1.91
C THR A 5 2.83 -3.73 -2.22
N ILE A 6 2.30 -3.99 -3.42
CA ILE A 6 1.03 -3.41 -3.87
C ILE A 6 0.07 -4.57 -4.08
N GLU A 7 -0.94 -4.63 -3.23
CA GLU A 7 -2.05 -5.58 -3.31
C GLU A 7 -3.23 -4.90 -4.01
N VAL A 8 -3.86 -5.60 -4.95
CA VAL A 8 -5.07 -5.13 -5.62
C VAL A 8 -6.25 -5.72 -4.87
N LEU A 9 -7.06 -4.87 -4.27
CA LEU A 9 -8.26 -5.26 -3.55
C LEU A 9 -9.39 -5.50 -4.56
N GLU A 10 -10.08 -6.63 -4.43
CA GLU A 10 -11.26 -6.89 -5.24
C GLU A 10 -12.42 -5.98 -4.85
N LYS A 11 -13.30 -5.71 -5.82
CA LYS A 11 -14.41 -4.76 -5.65
C LYS A 11 -15.42 -5.33 -4.65
N GLY A 12 -15.32 -4.90 -3.40
CA GLY A 12 -16.18 -5.37 -2.30
C GLY A 12 -15.44 -6.01 -1.13
N GLU A 13 -14.10 -6.11 -1.19
CA GLU A 13 -13.32 -6.51 -0.02
C GLU A 13 -13.46 -5.48 1.11
N LEU A 14 -13.82 -6.00 2.29
CA LEU A 14 -13.90 -5.25 3.53
C LEU A 14 -12.60 -5.47 4.29
N ILE A 15 -11.66 -4.54 4.20
CA ILE A 15 -10.47 -4.55 5.06
C ILE A 15 -10.86 -3.84 6.37
N PHE A 16 -10.72 -4.54 7.50
CA PHE A 16 -11.17 -4.09 8.83
C PHE A 16 -12.66 -3.70 8.91
N GLY A 17 -13.53 -4.37 8.15
CA GLY A 17 -14.99 -4.16 8.23
C GLY A 17 -15.48 -2.83 7.64
N SER A 18 -14.59 -2.04 7.02
CA SER A 18 -14.95 -0.82 6.29
C SER A 18 -14.75 -1.02 4.79
N PRO A 19 -15.64 -0.49 3.93
CA PRO A 19 -15.42 -0.48 2.50
C PRO A 19 -14.16 0.33 2.21
N THR A 20 -13.13 -0.33 1.71
CA THR A 20 -11.91 0.38 1.32
C THR A 20 -12.22 1.23 0.10
N VAL A 21 -12.09 2.54 0.26
CA VAL A 21 -12.32 3.49 -0.84
C VAL A 21 -11.29 3.30 -1.97
N GLY A 22 -10.17 2.62 -1.66
CA GLY A 22 -9.09 2.30 -2.60
C GLY A 22 -9.18 0.87 -3.16
N LYS A 23 -8.76 0.72 -4.42
CA LYS A 23 -8.56 -0.59 -5.09
C LYS A 23 -7.15 -1.15 -4.89
N TYR A 24 -6.24 -0.35 -4.33
CA TYR A 24 -4.84 -0.70 -4.19
C TYR A 24 -4.42 -0.47 -2.75
N PHE A 25 -3.88 -1.49 -2.11
CA PHE A 25 -3.29 -1.39 -0.78
C PHE A 25 -1.78 -1.51 -0.89
N VAL A 26 -1.06 -0.51 -0.39
CA VAL A 26 0.41 -0.55 -0.36
C VAL A 26 0.85 -0.91 1.05
N ARG A 27 1.42 -2.10 1.24
CA ARG A 27 2.09 -2.48 2.50
C ARG A 27 3.56 -2.11 2.44
N ARG A 28 4.04 -1.51 3.53
CA ARG A 28 5.43 -1.05 3.70
C ARG A 28 6.13 -1.93 4.71
N TYR A 29 7.34 -2.34 4.39
CA TYR A 29 8.19 -3.15 5.24
C TYR A 29 9.57 -2.51 5.37
N GLU A 30 10.11 -2.57 6.58
CA GLU A 30 11.47 -2.13 6.88
C GLU A 30 12.16 -3.27 7.63
N ASP A 31 13.20 -3.85 7.01
CA ASP A 31 13.95 -4.96 7.60
C ASP A 31 13.04 -6.14 8.00
N ASP A 32 12.14 -6.50 7.07
CA ASP A 32 11.13 -7.55 7.21
C ASP A 32 10.05 -7.29 8.29
N LEU A 33 10.05 -6.10 8.91
CA LEU A 33 9.00 -5.66 9.82
C LEU A 33 7.93 -4.87 9.07
N GLU A 34 6.66 -5.23 9.27
CA GLU A 34 5.53 -4.48 8.71
C GLU A 34 5.41 -3.12 9.40
N MET A 35 5.61 -2.05 8.63
CA MET A 35 5.52 -0.65 9.09
C MET A 35 4.14 -0.05 8.79
N GLY A 36 3.18 -0.88 8.39
CA GLY A 36 1.83 -0.51 8.00
C GLY A 36 1.67 -0.20 6.50
N GLY A 37 0.55 0.40 6.13
CA GLY A 37 0.21 0.61 4.72
C GLY A 37 -0.82 1.71 4.46
N GLY A 38 -1.05 1.98 3.18
CA GLY A 38 -2.00 3.00 2.72
C GLY A 38 -2.94 2.47 1.65
N PHE A 39 -4.19 2.94 1.66
CA PHE A 39 -5.19 2.63 0.64
C PHE A 39 -5.19 3.71 -0.44
N PHE A 40 -5.10 3.29 -1.69
CA PHE A 40 -5.04 4.16 -2.86
C PHE A 40 -6.13 3.80 -3.86
N LYS A 41 -6.69 4.83 -4.50
CA LYS A 41 -7.75 4.66 -5.50
C LYS A 41 -7.18 4.18 -6.83
N THR A 42 -5.98 4.64 -7.18
CA THR A 42 -5.35 4.34 -8.48
C THR A 42 -4.02 3.60 -8.33
N LYS A 43 -3.69 2.78 -9.34
CA LYS A 43 -2.40 2.09 -9.42
C LYS A 43 -1.23 3.06 -9.44
N LYS A 44 -1.41 4.23 -10.07
CA LYS A 44 -0.37 5.25 -10.21
C LYS A 44 0.02 5.82 -8.85
N GLU A 45 -0.95 6.15 -8.00
CA GLU A 45 -0.69 6.62 -6.64
C GLU A 45 -0.01 5.54 -5.79
N ALA A 46 -0.49 4.30 -5.87
CA ALA A 46 0.11 3.17 -5.17
C ALA A 46 1.58 2.95 -5.58
N LEU A 47 1.87 2.97 -6.88
CA LEU A 47 3.22 2.84 -7.42
C LEU A 47 4.13 4.01 -7.02
N GLN A 48 3.61 5.24 -7.07
CA GLN A 48 4.34 6.42 -6.66
C GLN A 48 4.73 6.30 -5.18
N HIS A 49 3.78 5.96 -4.31
CA HIS A 49 4.03 5.80 -2.88
C HIS A 49 5.03 4.68 -2.57
N ALA A 50 4.88 3.52 -3.21
CA ALA A 50 5.81 2.40 -3.06
C ALA A 50 7.24 2.78 -3.49
N ARG A 51 7.36 3.55 -4.58
CA ARG A 51 8.65 4.03 -5.09
C ARG A 51 9.29 5.07 -4.16
N GLU A 52 8.51 6.01 -3.64
CA GLU A 52 8.96 7.04 -2.69
C GLU A 52 9.46 6.40 -1.40
N TYR A 53 8.70 5.45 -0.86
CA TYR A 53 9.08 4.68 0.32
C TYR A 53 10.39 3.93 0.11
N LYS A 54 10.55 3.22 -1.01
CA LYS A 54 11.79 2.51 -1.36
C LYS A 54 12.98 3.46 -1.54
N GLN A 55 12.76 4.68 -2.02
CA GLN A 55 13.79 5.71 -2.16
C GLN A 55 14.12 6.43 -0.84
N GLY A 56 13.40 6.13 0.25
CA GLY A 56 13.58 6.82 1.53
C GLY A 56 13.13 8.27 1.50
N LYS A 57 12.32 8.67 0.50
CA LYS A 57 11.61 9.95 0.51
C LYS A 57 10.34 9.75 1.33
N SER A 58 10.41 10.06 2.61
CA SER A 58 9.27 10.06 3.53
C SER A 58 9.15 11.39 4.22
#